data_AF-A0A1A8MI65-F1
#
_entry.id   AF-A0A1A8MI65-F1
#
_cell.length_a   1.000
_cell.length_b   1.000
_cell.length_c   1.000
_cell.angle_alpha   90.00
_cell.angle_beta   90.00
_cell.angle_gamma   90.00
#
_symmetry.space_group_name_H-M   'P 1'
#
loop_
_entity.id
_entity.type
_entity.pdbx_description
1 polymer ?
#
loop_
_entity_poly.entity_id
_entity_poly.type
_entity_poly.pdbx_seq_one_letter_code
_entity_poly.pdbx_strand_id
1 'polypeptide(L)'
;KSSDSTKMAQKVLKNAKLACNRLGQYRMPFAWAARSLFKDASGTLDKCARFSALYRQDSNKLSNEDMLKLLADFRKPEKMAKLPVILGNLDVTIDSVAPDLTNCVTSSYIPVKQFDVNERSNIFFEVEEFVPCIAKCSQPFTIYNNHLYVYPKHLKYDGQKSFAKARNLAVCVEFKDSDDEEAVSLKCIYGRPGGPLFTKTAFTSVLHHQHNPEFYDEFKIELPTQLHEKHHLLFTFY
;
A
#
# COMPACT_ATOMS: atom_id res chain seq x y z
N LYS A 1 -16.03 25.11 -35.13
CA LYS A 1 -15.07 24.03 -34.75
C LYS A 1 -14.97 23.75 -33.23
N SER A 2 -15.63 24.50 -32.32
CA SER A 2 -15.57 24.25 -30.87
C SER A 2 -16.66 23.30 -30.32
N SER A 3 -17.81 23.18 -30.99
CA SER A 3 -18.95 22.34 -30.54
C SER A 3 -18.61 20.86 -30.42
N ASP A 4 -17.77 20.35 -31.33
CA ASP A 4 -17.36 18.94 -31.34
C ASP A 4 -16.40 18.63 -30.20
N SER A 5 -15.59 19.62 -29.78
CA SER A 5 -14.70 19.49 -28.63
C SER A 5 -15.48 19.38 -27.31
N THR A 6 -16.55 20.17 -27.14
CA THR A 6 -17.40 20.12 -25.94
C THR A 6 -18.17 18.80 -25.83
N LYS A 7 -18.72 18.31 -26.95
CA LYS A 7 -19.39 17.00 -27.00
C LYS A 7 -18.42 15.86 -26.69
N MET A 8 -17.19 15.93 -27.22
CA MET A 8 -16.15 14.93 -26.93
C MET A 8 -15.73 14.97 -25.46
N ALA A 9 -15.52 16.16 -24.88
CA ALA A 9 -15.18 16.32 -23.47
C ALA A 9 -16.28 15.76 -22.55
N GLN A 10 -17.56 16.03 -22.85
CA GLN A 10 -18.68 15.46 -22.09
C GLN A 10 -18.74 13.94 -22.19
N LYS A 11 -18.46 13.36 -23.38
CA LYS A 11 -18.38 11.91 -23.57
C LYS A 11 -17.25 11.29 -22.75
N VAL A 12 -16.06 11.90 -22.77
CA VAL A 12 -14.92 11.45 -21.97
C VAL A 12 -15.23 11.53 -20.47
N LEU A 13 -15.83 12.63 -20.01
CA LEU A 13 -16.24 12.78 -18.60
C LEU A 13 -17.25 11.71 -18.18
N LYS A 14 -18.26 11.43 -19.02
CA LYS A 14 -19.26 10.39 -18.74
C LYS A 14 -18.58 9.02 -18.62
N ASN A 15 -17.67 8.69 -19.54
CA ASN A 15 -16.94 7.42 -19.50
C ASN A 15 -16.02 7.32 -18.28
N ALA A 16 -15.33 8.41 -17.93
CA ALA A 16 -14.48 8.47 -16.74
C ALA A 16 -15.30 8.24 -15.47
N LYS A 17 -16.45 8.90 -15.31
CA LYS A 17 -17.36 8.68 -14.17
C LYS A 17 -17.82 7.22 -14.07
N LEU A 18 -18.22 6.62 -15.18
CA LEU A 18 -18.62 5.21 -15.21
C LEU A 18 -17.46 4.27 -14.82
N ALA A 19 -16.26 4.53 -15.33
CA ALA A 19 -15.08 3.75 -14.98
C ALA A 19 -14.71 3.91 -13.50
N CYS A 20 -14.68 5.13 -12.97
CA CYS A 20 -14.38 5.39 -11.56
C CYS A 20 -15.41 4.76 -10.62
N ASN A 21 -16.71 4.81 -10.96
CA ASN A 21 -17.75 4.17 -10.15
C ASN A 21 -17.61 2.64 -10.13
N ARG A 22 -17.20 2.03 -11.25
CA ARG A 22 -17.07 0.56 -11.34
C ARG A 22 -15.74 0.04 -10.79
N LEU A 23 -14.65 0.78 -11.00
CA LEU A 23 -13.28 0.30 -10.79
C LEU A 23 -12.53 1.06 -9.70
N GLY A 24 -13.08 2.16 -9.17
CA GLY A 24 -12.37 3.04 -8.24
C GLY A 24 -11.95 2.39 -6.92
N GLN A 25 -12.55 1.27 -6.54
CA GLN A 25 -12.13 0.47 -5.39
C GLN A 25 -10.89 -0.39 -5.66
N TYR A 26 -10.66 -0.76 -6.92
CA TYR A 26 -9.53 -1.58 -7.34
C TYR A 26 -8.34 -0.71 -7.71
N ARG A 27 -7.14 -1.26 -7.54
CA ARG A 27 -5.88 -0.54 -7.82
C ARG A 27 -4.96 -1.45 -8.59
N MET A 28 -4.07 -0.85 -9.37
CA MET A 28 -3.07 -1.59 -10.13
C MET A 28 -1.69 -0.95 -9.86
N PRO A 29 -0.63 -1.76 -9.66
CA PRO A 29 0.72 -1.25 -9.62
C PRO A 29 1.04 -0.55 -10.94
N PHE A 30 1.38 0.73 -10.88
CA PHE A 30 1.56 1.56 -12.08
C PHE A 30 3.03 1.72 -12.47
N ALA A 31 3.84 2.16 -11.52
CA ALA A 31 5.25 2.48 -11.74
C ALA A 31 6.04 2.31 -10.44
N TRP A 32 7.36 2.24 -10.58
CA TRP A 32 8.31 2.26 -9.46
C TRP A 32 9.50 3.16 -9.80
N ALA A 33 10.13 3.70 -8.75
CA ALA A 33 11.39 4.43 -8.82
C ALA A 33 12.18 4.17 -7.54
N ALA A 34 13.48 4.38 -7.59
CA ALA A 34 14.37 4.17 -6.46
C ALA A 34 15.40 5.29 -6.32
N ARG A 35 15.91 5.46 -5.11
CA ARG A 35 16.96 6.40 -4.72
C ARG A 35 17.79 5.77 -3.60
N SER A 36 19.11 5.96 -3.62
CA SER A 36 19.94 5.64 -2.46
C SER A 36 19.73 6.69 -1.36
N LEU A 37 19.49 6.25 -0.13
CA LEU A 37 19.35 7.15 1.01
C LEU A 37 20.70 7.67 1.51
N PHE A 38 21.72 6.83 1.47
CA PHE A 38 23.05 7.15 2.02
C PHE A 38 24.09 7.24 0.91
N LYS A 39 25.06 8.14 1.10
CA LYS A 39 26.21 8.33 0.21
C LYS A 39 27.30 7.28 0.42
N ASP A 40 27.39 6.76 1.64
CA ASP A 40 28.49 5.92 2.09
C ASP A 40 28.01 4.91 3.15
N ALA A 41 28.89 3.97 3.48
CA ALA A 41 28.65 2.95 4.50
C ALA A 41 28.67 3.51 5.94
N SER A 42 29.13 4.74 6.14
CA SER A 42 29.06 5.44 7.43
C SER A 42 27.67 6.03 7.73
N GLY A 43 26.73 5.92 6.79
CA GLY A 43 25.36 6.38 6.99
C GLY A 43 25.17 7.87 6.74
N THR A 44 26.07 8.52 5.98
CA THR A 44 25.90 9.93 5.61
C THR A 44 24.71 10.08 4.68
N LEU A 45 23.67 10.79 5.13
CA LEU A 45 22.45 11.01 4.37
C LEU A 45 22.71 11.81 3.09
N ASP A 46 22.21 11.32 1.95
CA ASP A 46 22.21 12.08 0.70
C ASP A 46 20.95 12.91 0.55
N LYS A 47 20.99 14.18 0.95
CA LYS A 47 19.84 15.09 0.82
C LYS A 47 19.59 15.54 -0.63
N CYS A 48 20.62 15.52 -1.48
CA CYS A 48 20.57 16.11 -2.83
C CYS A 48 20.26 15.10 -3.95
N ALA A 49 20.37 13.80 -3.67
CA ALA A 49 20.04 12.77 -4.66
C ALA A 49 18.60 12.91 -5.17
N ARG A 50 18.39 12.60 -6.44
CA ARG A 50 17.04 12.53 -7.03
C ARG A 50 16.60 11.08 -7.16
N PHE A 51 15.29 10.88 -7.23
CA PHE A 51 14.76 9.59 -7.66
C PHE A 51 15.18 9.29 -9.09
N SER A 52 15.27 8.00 -9.40
CA SER A 52 15.36 7.53 -10.77
C SER A 52 14.18 7.99 -11.60
N ALA A 53 14.24 7.78 -12.92
CA ALA A 53 13.05 7.84 -13.75
C ALA A 53 11.95 6.91 -13.20
N LEU A 54 10.69 7.24 -13.50
CA LEU A 54 9.56 6.37 -13.21
C LEU A 54 9.56 5.21 -14.21
N TYR A 55 9.87 4.01 -13.75
CA TYR A 55 9.82 2.81 -14.58
C TYR A 55 8.43 2.19 -14.49
N ARG A 56 7.85 1.79 -15.62
CA ARG A 56 6.56 1.08 -15.62
C ARG A 56 6.71 -0.24 -14.87
N GLN A 57 5.75 -0.53 -13.99
CA GLN A 57 5.74 -1.78 -13.24
C GLN A 57 5.44 -2.96 -14.17
N ASP A 58 6.29 -3.98 -14.12
CA ASP A 58 6.05 -5.26 -14.77
C ASP A 58 5.14 -6.10 -13.88
N SER A 59 3.96 -6.48 -14.40
CA SER A 59 2.97 -7.25 -13.64
C SER A 59 3.44 -8.66 -13.29
N ASN A 60 4.47 -9.17 -13.97
CA ASN A 60 5.04 -10.49 -13.71
C ASN A 60 6.21 -10.46 -12.72
N LYS A 61 6.55 -9.29 -12.17
CA LYS A 61 7.70 -9.08 -11.29
C LYS A 61 7.29 -8.35 -10.03
N LEU A 62 6.47 -9.04 -9.23
CA LEU A 62 5.87 -8.48 -8.02
C LEU A 62 6.21 -9.28 -6.76
N SER A 63 6.85 -10.44 -6.91
CA SER A 63 7.39 -11.19 -5.79
C SER A 63 8.44 -10.36 -5.02
N ASN A 64 8.64 -10.70 -3.75
CA ASN A 64 9.70 -10.10 -2.94
C ASN A 64 11.08 -10.27 -3.57
N GLU A 65 11.35 -11.42 -4.20
CA GLU A 65 12.61 -11.70 -4.88
C GLU A 65 12.81 -10.80 -6.10
N ASP A 66 11.75 -10.57 -6.88
CA ASP A 66 11.78 -9.64 -8.01
C ASP A 66 12.05 -8.21 -7.55
N MET A 67 11.38 -7.76 -6.49
CA MET A 67 11.61 -6.43 -5.94
C MET A 67 13.06 -6.24 -5.48
N LEU A 68 13.64 -7.23 -4.80
CA LEU A 68 15.06 -7.21 -4.41
C LEU A 68 15.98 -7.18 -5.64
N LYS A 69 15.65 -7.95 -6.67
CA LYS A 69 16.41 -7.97 -7.93
C LYS A 69 16.34 -6.64 -8.67
N LEU A 70 15.17 -5.99 -8.72
CA LEU A 70 15.01 -4.65 -9.28
C LEU A 70 15.89 -3.62 -8.55
N LEU A 71 15.92 -3.67 -7.22
CA LEU A 71 16.78 -2.80 -6.40
C LEU A 71 18.28 -3.10 -6.56
N ALA A 72 18.66 -4.36 -6.73
CA ALA A 72 20.04 -4.73 -7.03
C ALA A 72 20.48 -4.25 -8.43
N ASP A 73 19.58 -4.37 -9.41
CA ASP A 73 19.81 -3.94 -10.78
C ASP A 73 19.75 -2.43 -10.95
N PHE A 74 19.06 -1.70 -10.06
CA PHE A 74 19.03 -0.24 -10.03
C PHE A 74 20.43 0.40 -10.01
N ARG A 75 21.41 -0.28 -9.42
CA ARG A 75 22.81 0.17 -9.40
C ARG A 75 23.54 0.03 -10.75
N LYS A 76 22.90 -0.58 -11.76
CA LYS A 76 23.49 -0.92 -13.07
C LYS A 76 22.80 -0.13 -14.19
N PRO A 77 23.40 0.98 -14.67
CA PRO A 77 22.80 1.84 -15.68
C PRO A 77 22.37 1.11 -16.96
N GLU A 78 23.17 0.15 -17.41
CA GLU A 78 22.93 -0.67 -18.60
C GLU A 78 21.65 -1.53 -18.51
N LYS A 79 21.24 -1.89 -17.29
CA LYS A 79 19.98 -2.60 -17.05
C LYS A 79 18.81 -1.64 -16.97
N MET A 80 18.98 -0.52 -16.27
CA MET A 80 17.95 0.50 -16.11
C MET A 80 17.55 1.14 -17.45
N ALA A 81 18.50 1.33 -18.37
CA ALA A 81 18.25 1.88 -19.70
C ALA A 81 17.28 1.04 -20.57
N LYS A 82 17.09 -0.25 -20.24
CA LYS A 82 16.19 -1.16 -20.96
C LYS A 82 14.75 -1.11 -20.45
N LEU A 83 14.51 -0.49 -19.29
CA LEU A 83 13.20 -0.45 -18.68
C LEU A 83 12.31 0.63 -19.32
N PRO A 84 11.03 0.34 -19.55
CA PRO A 84 10.08 1.32 -20.07
C PRO A 84 9.89 2.48 -19.08
N VAL A 85 10.27 3.68 -19.48
CA VAL A 85 10.13 4.91 -18.69
C VAL A 85 8.77 5.55 -18.93
N ILE A 86 8.12 5.97 -17.85
CA ILE A 86 6.92 6.79 -17.85
C ILE A 86 7.35 8.25 -17.69
N LEU A 87 6.80 9.13 -18.52
CA LEU A 87 7.04 10.56 -18.43
C LEU A 87 6.41 11.11 -17.13
N GLY A 88 7.23 11.75 -16.30
CA GLY A 88 6.84 12.32 -15.03
C GLY A 88 8.04 12.44 -14.09
N ASN A 89 7.89 13.24 -13.04
CA ASN A 89 8.92 13.42 -12.02
C ASN A 89 8.32 13.10 -10.65
N LEU A 90 9.13 12.49 -9.78
CA LEU A 90 8.82 12.27 -8.37
C LEU A 90 9.80 13.10 -7.54
N ASP A 91 9.29 14.17 -6.94
CA ASP A 91 10.07 15.05 -6.09
C ASP A 91 9.80 14.70 -4.62
N VAL A 92 10.81 14.12 -3.97
CA VAL A 92 10.80 13.77 -2.55
C VAL A 92 12.05 14.34 -1.90
N THR A 93 11.85 15.15 -0.86
CA THR A 93 12.93 15.70 -0.04
C THR A 93 13.25 14.74 1.10
N ILE A 94 14.53 14.58 1.39
CA ILE A 94 15.01 13.75 2.49
C ILE A 94 15.86 14.62 3.37
N ASP A 95 15.50 14.72 4.64
CA ASP A 95 16.19 15.56 5.62
C ASP A 95 16.32 14.82 6.96
N SER A 96 17.19 15.34 7.80
CA SER A 96 17.30 14.95 9.20
C SER A 96 16.18 15.64 9.97
N VAL A 97 15.45 14.87 10.76
CA VAL A 97 14.31 15.38 11.54
C VAL A 97 14.78 15.60 12.99
N ALA A 98 14.35 16.71 13.59
CA ALA A 98 14.64 17.01 14.99
C ALA A 98 13.87 16.03 15.91
N PRO A 99 14.44 15.62 17.06
CA PRO A 99 13.82 14.64 17.95
C PRO A 99 12.55 15.16 18.64
N ASP A 100 12.30 16.46 18.64
CA ASP A 100 11.17 17.16 19.27
C ASP A 100 10.05 17.52 18.27
N LEU A 101 9.87 16.70 17.23
CA LEU A 101 8.85 16.92 16.22
C LEU A 101 7.43 16.85 16.82
N THR A 102 6.66 17.92 16.67
CA THR A 102 5.25 17.99 17.07
C THR A 102 4.33 17.52 15.95
N ASN A 103 3.06 17.25 16.26
CA ASN A 103 2.05 16.83 15.28
C ASN A 103 2.36 15.50 14.56
N CYS A 104 3.03 14.59 15.28
CA CYS A 104 3.33 13.24 14.84
C CYS A 104 2.18 12.28 15.14
N VAL A 105 1.89 11.39 14.19
CA VAL A 105 1.00 10.24 14.39
C VAL A 105 1.79 8.96 14.16
N THR A 106 1.52 7.95 14.97
CA THR A 106 2.12 6.61 14.85
C THR A 106 1.65 5.87 13.58
N SER A 107 2.21 4.69 13.32
CA SER A 107 1.75 3.77 12.25
C SER A 107 0.27 3.34 12.38
N SER A 108 -0.35 3.58 13.53
CA SER A 108 -1.77 3.36 13.83
C SER A 108 -2.59 4.66 13.82
N TYR A 109 -2.03 5.76 13.32
CA TYR A 109 -2.65 7.09 13.31
C TYR A 109 -3.02 7.64 14.70
N ILE A 110 -2.40 7.09 15.76
CA ILE A 110 -2.56 7.58 17.13
C ILE A 110 -1.63 8.78 17.30
N PRO A 111 -2.11 9.95 17.75
CA PRO A 111 -1.26 11.11 18.03
C PRO A 111 -0.20 10.80 19.07
N VAL A 112 1.04 11.19 18.78
CA VAL A 112 2.12 11.23 19.76
C VAL A 112 1.90 12.42 20.70
N LYS A 113 2.45 12.37 21.91
CA LYS A 113 2.39 13.51 22.86
C LYS A 113 2.88 14.78 22.16
N GLN A 114 2.18 15.91 22.33
CA GLN A 114 2.37 17.20 21.62
C GLN A 114 1.74 17.28 20.21
N PHE A 115 0.46 16.92 20.10
CA PHE A 115 -0.35 17.15 18.90
C PHE A 115 -1.19 18.42 19.08
N ASP A 116 -0.81 19.52 18.46
CA ASP A 116 -1.54 20.79 18.49
C ASP A 116 -2.48 20.89 17.29
N VAL A 117 -3.78 20.80 17.56
CA VAL A 117 -4.86 20.77 16.56
C VAL A 117 -5.10 22.17 15.96
N ASN A 118 -4.57 23.24 16.56
CA ASN A 118 -4.90 24.62 16.18
C ASN A 118 -4.01 25.19 15.08
N GLU A 119 -2.82 24.61 14.86
CA GLU A 119 -1.95 25.03 13.76
C GLU A 119 -2.34 24.29 12.48
N ARG A 120 -2.35 24.98 11.34
CA ARG A 120 -2.33 24.32 10.01
C ARG A 120 -0.93 23.74 9.74
N SER A 121 -0.42 23.00 10.71
CA SER A 121 0.89 22.39 10.70
C SER A 121 0.86 21.12 9.85
N ASN A 122 2.03 20.76 9.31
CA ASN A 122 2.18 19.50 8.59
C ASN A 122 2.03 18.34 9.58
N ILE A 123 1.19 17.36 9.23
CA ILE A 123 1.06 16.12 10.02
C ILE A 123 2.19 15.18 9.61
N PHE A 124 2.95 14.70 10.58
CA PHE A 124 4.02 13.74 10.35
C PHE A 124 3.54 12.33 10.65
N PHE A 125 3.79 11.39 9.75
CA PHE A 125 3.49 9.97 9.94
C PHE A 125 4.78 9.24 10.29
N GLU A 126 4.84 8.69 11.50
CA GLU A 126 5.95 7.86 11.93
C GLU A 126 5.84 6.46 11.32
N VAL A 127 6.94 6.03 10.69
CA VAL A 127 7.10 4.64 10.26
C VAL A 127 7.59 3.84 11.46
N GLU A 128 6.80 2.87 11.88
CA GLU A 128 7.15 1.99 12.98
C GLU A 128 8.33 1.09 12.60
N GLU A 129 9.37 1.11 13.42
CA GLU A 129 10.53 0.21 13.31
C GLU A 129 10.35 -0.97 14.28
N PHE A 130 10.81 -2.16 13.90
CA PHE A 130 10.90 -3.27 14.84
C PHE A 130 11.81 -2.90 16.01
N VAL A 131 11.33 -3.07 17.24
CA VAL A 131 12.09 -2.75 18.45
C VAL A 131 13.43 -3.48 18.41
N PRO A 132 14.56 -2.75 18.31
CA PRO A 132 15.87 -3.38 18.32
C PRO A 132 16.08 -4.12 19.64
N CYS A 133 16.74 -5.28 19.59
CA CYS A 133 17.12 -6.03 20.79
C CYS A 133 18.31 -5.35 21.53
N ILE A 134 18.15 -4.08 21.89
CA ILE A 134 19.15 -3.24 22.55
C ILE A 134 18.54 -2.73 23.86
N ALA A 135 19.19 -3.02 24.99
CA ALA A 135 18.67 -2.72 26.33
C ALA A 135 18.25 -1.24 26.53
N LYS A 136 18.98 -0.28 25.92
CA LYS A 136 18.65 1.16 25.99
C LYS A 136 17.35 1.55 25.27
N CYS A 137 16.90 0.71 24.34
CA CYS A 137 15.66 0.87 23.59
C CYS A 137 14.52 0.02 24.18
N SER A 138 14.82 -0.86 25.14
CA SER A 138 13.84 -1.70 25.81
C SER A 138 13.12 -0.90 26.90
N GLN A 139 11.81 -0.73 26.73
CA GLN A 139 10.93 -0.07 27.69
C GLN A 139 9.76 -1.02 27.97
N PRO A 140 9.18 -1.00 29.18
CA PRO A 140 8.01 -1.82 29.45
C PRO A 140 6.87 -1.40 28.52
N PHE A 141 6.18 -2.38 27.92
CA PHE A 141 4.98 -2.12 27.15
C PHE A 141 3.88 -1.62 28.10
N THR A 142 3.49 -0.35 27.96
CA THR A 142 2.41 0.25 28.75
C THR A 142 1.07 0.25 28.01
N ILE A 143 1.06 -0.24 26.77
CA ILE A 143 -0.09 -0.25 25.88
C ILE A 143 -0.21 -1.67 25.31
N TYR A 144 -1.41 -2.23 25.41
CA TYR A 144 -1.73 -3.48 24.73
C TYR A 144 -2.05 -3.20 23.27
N ASN A 145 -1.40 -3.91 22.36
CA ASN A 145 -1.61 -3.79 20.94
C ASN A 145 -1.76 -5.19 20.33
N ASN A 146 -2.88 -5.42 19.63
CA ASN A 146 -3.21 -6.70 19.02
C ASN A 146 -3.41 -6.52 17.52
N HIS A 147 -2.30 -6.37 16.79
CA HIS A 147 -2.34 -6.24 15.34
C HIS A 147 -2.14 -7.59 14.66
N LEU A 148 -2.91 -7.81 13.59
CA LEU A 148 -2.70 -8.90 12.64
C LEU A 148 -2.31 -8.31 11.28
N TYR A 149 -1.19 -8.78 10.74
CA TYR A 149 -0.73 -8.41 9.41
C TYR A 149 -1.00 -9.56 8.42
N VAL A 150 -1.79 -9.28 7.39
CA VAL A 150 -2.15 -10.25 6.34
C VAL A 150 -1.45 -9.88 5.05
N TYR A 151 -0.70 -10.83 4.48
CA TYR A 151 0.03 -10.68 3.22
C TYR A 151 -0.44 -11.70 2.19
N PRO A 152 -1.43 -11.36 1.34
CA PRO A 152 -1.72 -12.16 0.16
C PRO A 152 -0.46 -12.25 -0.70
N LYS A 153 0.00 -13.47 -1.02
CA LYS A 153 1.26 -13.66 -1.78
C LYS A 153 0.99 -13.99 -3.24
N HIS A 154 0.22 -15.04 -3.49
CA HIS A 154 -0.03 -15.56 -4.82
C HIS A 154 -1.42 -16.19 -4.89
N LEU A 155 -2.11 -15.99 -6.01
CA LEU A 155 -3.37 -16.66 -6.30
C LEU A 155 -3.21 -17.48 -7.57
N LYS A 156 -3.39 -18.79 -7.48
CA LYS A 156 -3.38 -19.69 -8.64
C LYS A 156 -4.80 -20.07 -9.03
N TYR A 157 -5.31 -19.49 -10.12
CA TYR A 157 -6.71 -19.66 -10.54
C TYR A 157 -6.86 -20.35 -11.91
N ASP A 158 -5.77 -20.73 -12.56
CA ASP A 158 -5.74 -21.41 -13.85
C ASP A 158 -6.46 -22.78 -13.89
N GLY A 159 -6.56 -23.48 -12.76
CA GLY A 159 -7.19 -24.81 -12.68
C GLY A 159 -8.68 -24.84 -12.33
N GLN A 160 -9.34 -23.69 -12.16
CA GLN A 160 -10.72 -23.65 -11.67
C GLN A 160 -11.75 -23.94 -12.77
N LYS A 161 -12.63 -24.93 -12.53
CA LYS A 161 -13.66 -25.35 -13.49
C LYS A 161 -14.83 -24.37 -13.60
N SER A 162 -15.15 -23.65 -12.52
CA SER A 162 -16.32 -22.76 -12.44
C SER A 162 -16.19 -21.54 -13.35
N PHE A 163 -14.97 -21.07 -13.63
CA PHE A 163 -14.72 -19.91 -14.49
C PHE A 163 -13.56 -20.20 -15.44
N ALA A 164 -13.89 -20.71 -16.62
CA ALA A 164 -12.91 -20.90 -17.68
C ALA A 164 -12.28 -19.54 -18.05
N LYS A 165 -11.01 -19.33 -17.68
CA LYS A 165 -10.20 -18.12 -17.96
C LYS A 165 -10.50 -16.88 -17.11
N ALA A 166 -10.76 -17.02 -15.81
CA ALA A 166 -10.83 -15.84 -14.93
C ALA A 166 -9.51 -15.03 -14.94
N ARG A 167 -9.62 -13.70 -15.05
CA ARG A 167 -8.51 -12.73 -15.17
C ARG A 167 -8.87 -11.45 -14.45
N ASN A 168 -7.88 -10.60 -14.19
CA ASN A 168 -8.06 -9.35 -13.44
C ASN A 168 -8.63 -9.65 -12.05
N LEU A 169 -8.03 -10.65 -11.41
CA LEU A 169 -8.52 -11.18 -10.14
C LEU A 169 -8.26 -10.19 -9.01
N ALA A 170 -9.24 -10.06 -8.11
CA ALA A 170 -9.09 -9.32 -6.87
C ALA A 170 -9.39 -10.23 -5.68
N VAL A 171 -8.59 -10.12 -4.62
CA VAL A 171 -8.87 -10.77 -3.34
C VAL A 171 -9.37 -9.71 -2.37
N CYS A 172 -10.59 -9.87 -1.87
CA CYS A 172 -11.12 -9.10 -0.77
C CYS A 172 -10.88 -9.86 0.53
N VAL A 173 -10.35 -9.16 1.52
CA VAL A 173 -10.13 -9.66 2.88
C VAL A 173 -11.07 -8.94 3.83
N GLU A 174 -11.78 -9.72 4.64
CA GLU A 174 -12.68 -9.25 5.69
C GLU A 174 -12.34 -9.97 6.99
N PHE A 175 -12.53 -9.28 8.12
CA PHE A 175 -12.47 -9.90 9.44
C PHE A 175 -13.90 -10.03 9.98
N LYS A 176 -14.36 -11.27 10.18
CA LYS A 176 -15.73 -11.59 10.59
C LYS A 176 -15.84 -11.73 12.11
N ASP A 177 -16.94 -11.21 12.64
CA ASP A 177 -17.28 -11.23 14.08
C ASP A 177 -17.73 -12.61 14.57
N SER A 178 -18.21 -13.49 13.68
CA SER A 178 -18.69 -14.83 14.00
C SER A 178 -18.54 -15.75 12.78
N ASP A 179 -18.74 -17.05 12.96
CA ASP A 179 -18.79 -18.09 11.93
C ASP A 179 -20.20 -18.28 11.32
N ASP A 180 -21.19 -17.52 11.78
CA ASP A 180 -22.56 -17.54 11.27
C ASP A 180 -22.66 -17.01 9.83
N GLU A 181 -23.61 -17.50 9.03
CA GLU A 181 -23.78 -17.07 7.63
C GLU A 181 -24.08 -15.57 7.48
N GLU A 182 -24.75 -14.97 8.47
CA GLU A 182 -25.08 -13.54 8.50
C GLU A 182 -24.02 -12.69 9.24
N ALA A 183 -22.85 -13.26 9.54
CA ALA A 183 -21.81 -12.58 10.31
C ALA A 183 -21.34 -11.28 9.63
N VAL A 184 -21.34 -10.21 10.41
CA VAL A 184 -20.93 -8.89 9.96
C VAL A 184 -19.41 -8.77 10.01
N SER A 185 -18.87 -8.10 8.98
CA SER A 185 -17.45 -7.77 8.93
C SER A 185 -17.15 -6.59 9.86
N LEU A 186 -16.19 -6.77 10.77
CA LEU A 186 -15.77 -5.75 11.72
C LEU A 186 -14.98 -4.64 11.02
N LYS A 187 -15.19 -3.40 11.45
CA LYS A 187 -14.50 -2.22 10.90
C LYS A 187 -13.17 -2.03 11.61
N CYS A 188 -12.21 -2.91 11.32
CA CYS A 188 -10.93 -3.01 12.04
C CYS A 188 -9.70 -3.08 11.12
N ILE A 189 -9.89 -3.05 9.80
CA ILE A 189 -8.77 -3.05 8.85
C ILE A 189 -8.32 -1.61 8.63
N TYR A 190 -7.04 -1.31 8.80
CA TYR A 190 -6.53 0.04 8.55
C TYR A 190 -6.73 0.43 7.09
N GLY A 191 -7.44 1.53 6.88
CA GLY A 191 -7.74 2.10 5.57
C GLY A 191 -6.54 2.82 4.96
N ARG A 192 -6.65 3.12 3.66
CA ARG A 192 -5.61 3.89 2.94
C ARG A 192 -5.79 5.39 3.23
N PRO A 193 -4.69 6.19 3.16
CA PRO A 193 -4.77 7.64 3.29
C PRO A 193 -5.82 8.27 2.36
N GLY A 194 -6.54 9.28 2.87
CA GLY A 194 -7.64 9.95 2.17
C GLY A 194 -9.00 9.25 2.26
N GLY A 195 -9.07 8.08 2.91
CA GLY A 195 -10.31 7.38 3.25
C GLY A 195 -10.58 7.33 4.76
N PRO A 196 -11.60 6.56 5.18
CA PRO A 196 -11.83 6.26 6.59
C PRO A 196 -10.62 5.55 7.23
N LEU A 197 -10.35 5.84 8.51
CA LEU A 197 -9.26 5.20 9.28
C LEU A 197 -9.37 3.67 9.27
N PHE A 198 -10.58 3.16 9.51
CA PHE A 198 -10.86 1.73 9.45
C PHE A 198 -11.86 1.41 8.33
N THR A 199 -11.65 0.29 7.67
CA THR A 199 -12.56 -0.30 6.68
C THR A 199 -12.98 -1.70 7.14
N LYS A 200 -14.10 -2.18 6.59
CA LYS A 200 -14.59 -3.55 6.80
C LYS A 200 -13.92 -4.56 5.87
N THR A 201 -13.45 -4.06 4.73
CA THR A 201 -12.89 -4.83 3.62
C THR A 201 -11.58 -4.19 3.20
N ALA A 202 -10.67 -5.02 2.68
CA ALA A 202 -9.49 -4.57 1.95
C ALA A 202 -9.32 -5.41 0.68
N PHE A 203 -8.94 -4.75 -0.41
CA PHE A 203 -8.74 -5.40 -1.71
C PHE A 203 -7.26 -5.42 -2.06
N THR A 204 -6.81 -6.55 -2.60
CA THR A 204 -5.50 -6.62 -3.27
C THR A 204 -5.50 -5.75 -4.50
N SER A 205 -4.29 -5.41 -4.94
CA SER A 205 -4.08 -4.92 -6.28
C SER A 205 -4.57 -5.91 -7.34
N VAL A 206 -5.04 -5.40 -8.48
CA VAL A 206 -5.53 -6.16 -9.62
C VAL A 206 -4.52 -6.06 -10.74
N LEU A 207 -4.05 -7.21 -11.21
CA LEU A 207 -3.10 -7.28 -12.30
C LEU A 207 -3.81 -7.55 -13.63
N HIS A 208 -3.60 -6.66 -14.59
CA HIS A 208 -4.26 -6.73 -15.88
C HIS A 208 -3.94 -8.04 -16.61
N HIS A 209 -5.00 -8.74 -17.01
CA HIS A 209 -4.96 -9.97 -17.81
C HIS A 209 -4.22 -11.15 -17.16
N GLN A 210 -3.99 -11.11 -15.85
CA GLN A 210 -3.31 -12.18 -15.11
C GLN A 210 -4.28 -13.23 -14.59
N HIS A 211 -3.92 -14.50 -14.79
CA HIS A 211 -4.61 -15.66 -14.24
C HIS A 211 -4.04 -16.11 -12.90
N ASN A 212 -2.73 -15.88 -12.70
CA ASN A 212 -2.00 -16.31 -11.53
C ASN A 212 -1.25 -15.12 -10.90
N PRO A 213 -1.96 -14.09 -10.37
CA PRO A 213 -1.33 -12.87 -9.90
C PRO A 213 -0.50 -13.10 -8.63
N GLU A 214 0.57 -12.32 -8.51
CA GLU A 214 1.37 -12.16 -7.29
C GLU A 214 1.12 -10.78 -6.70
N PHE A 215 1.05 -10.70 -5.38
CA PHE A 215 0.76 -9.47 -4.66
C PHE A 215 1.89 -9.16 -3.67
N TYR A 216 2.11 -7.87 -3.46
CA TYR A 216 2.96 -7.33 -2.39
C TYR A 216 2.14 -6.48 -1.42
N ASP A 217 0.80 -6.61 -1.46
CA ASP A 217 -0.10 -5.89 -0.55
C ASP A 217 0.08 -6.39 0.90
N GLU A 218 -0.07 -5.45 1.84
CA GLU A 218 -0.08 -5.69 3.28
C GLU A 218 -1.37 -5.10 3.85
N PHE A 219 -2.10 -5.89 4.63
CA PHE A 219 -3.27 -5.43 5.37
C PHE A 219 -3.00 -5.52 6.87
N LYS A 220 -2.97 -4.35 7.52
CA LYS A 220 -2.90 -4.24 8.98
C LYS A 220 -4.32 -4.25 9.55
N ILE A 221 -4.57 -5.14 10.51
CA ILE A 221 -5.88 -5.32 11.15
C ILE A 221 -5.71 -5.12 12.66
N GLU A 222 -6.55 -4.28 13.26
CA GLU A 222 -6.64 -4.10 14.70
C GLU A 222 -7.62 -5.10 15.30
N LEU A 223 -7.11 -6.20 15.87
CA LEU A 223 -7.96 -7.25 16.41
C LEU A 223 -8.71 -6.74 17.67
N PRO A 224 -9.94 -7.24 17.90
CA PRO A 224 -10.66 -6.97 19.14
C PRO A 224 -9.84 -7.36 20.38
N THR A 225 -10.09 -6.67 21.49
CA THR A 225 -9.48 -6.99 22.79
C THR A 225 -9.88 -8.38 23.28
N GLN A 226 -11.10 -8.80 22.98
CA GLN A 226 -11.63 -10.13 23.29
C GLN A 226 -11.75 -10.95 22.01
N LEU A 227 -10.68 -11.68 21.68
CA LEU A 227 -10.70 -12.62 20.58
C LEU A 227 -11.31 -13.95 21.03
N HIS A 228 -12.33 -14.43 20.33
CA HIS A 228 -12.88 -15.79 20.48
C HIS A 228 -12.74 -16.62 19.20
N GLU A 229 -13.00 -17.93 19.33
CA GLU A 229 -12.83 -18.94 18.26
C GLU A 229 -13.68 -18.72 17.00
N LYS A 230 -14.81 -18.01 17.11
CA LYS A 230 -15.69 -17.72 15.96
C LYS A 230 -15.17 -16.60 15.04
N HIS A 231 -14.18 -15.82 15.48
CA HIS A 231 -13.58 -14.80 14.63
C HIS A 231 -12.75 -15.45 13.53
N HIS A 232 -12.89 -14.98 12.31
CA HIS A 232 -12.12 -15.51 11.19
C HIS A 232 -11.89 -14.48 10.09
N LEU A 233 -10.90 -14.75 9.24
CA LEU A 233 -10.69 -14.02 8.00
C LEU A 233 -11.51 -14.66 6.90
N LEU A 234 -12.31 -13.85 6.20
CA LEU A 234 -12.98 -14.26 4.97
C LEU A 234 -12.21 -13.71 3.78
N PHE A 235 -11.85 -14.61 2.85
CA PHE A 235 -11.25 -14.28 1.57
C PHE A 235 -12.28 -14.48 0.46
N THR A 236 -12.65 -13.39 -0.21
CA THR A 236 -13.59 -13.41 -1.33
C THR A 236 -12.84 -13.08 -2.62
N PHE A 237 -12.98 -13.94 -3.63
CA PHE A 237 -12.31 -13.82 -4.92
C PHE A 237 -13.27 -13.26 -5.97
N TYR A 238 -12.86 -12.19 -6.65
CA TYR A 238 -13.60 -11.52 -7.73
C TYR A 238 -12.87 -11.66 -9.07
#